data_AF-A0A7X4KML7-F1
#
_entry.id   AF-A0A7X4KML7-F1
#
_cell.length_a   1.000
_cell.length_b   1.000
_cell.length_c   1.000
_cell.angle_alpha   90.00
_cell.angle_beta   90.00
_cell.angle_gamma   90.00
#
_symmetry.space_group_name_H-M   'P 1'
#
loop_
_entity.id
_entity.type
_entity.pdbx_description
1 polymer ?
#
loop_
_entity_poly.entity_id
_entity_poly.type
_entity_poly.pdbx_seq_one_letter_code
_entity_poly.pdbx_strand_id
1 'polypeptide(L)'
;MASAAILPAQLAVVINDDDPNSVELGEYYRQQRGIPAGNMVHVRIPGKPRKLGAAQFRQLKEDIDARLGPEIQAVLMVWTAPYAVECNGITAAYTLGLDSALCAKTCQPGKPSAYFNAAGPAMARPFSALGLRLAMLLPADSVEQGKALIGRGVASGFRVPAAGAYYLETSEAQRNSRVPYYPRAGVLAQRKLTIHRQKADALEGARDIMLYQTGMAKVDKLDTLAFLPGALADHLTSFGGDLYGATQMSSLRWLEAGATASYGTVSEPCNYWQKFPHPTVLLRHYLNGDTALEAYWKSVSWPAQGVFIGEPLAAPYRQLSVATERRN
;
A
#
# COMPACT_ATOMS: atom_id res chain seq x y z
N MET A 1 7.92 17.41 -14.95
CA MET A 1 7.00 18.10 -14.01
C MET A 1 6.81 17.18 -12.82
N ALA A 2 6.87 17.68 -11.59
CA ALA A 2 6.58 16.87 -10.41
C ALA A 2 5.14 16.31 -10.50
N SER A 3 4.95 15.04 -10.17
CA SER A 3 3.61 14.44 -10.07
C SER A 3 2.86 15.19 -8.95
N ALA A 4 1.66 15.69 -9.23
CA ALA A 4 0.77 16.09 -8.14
C ALA A 4 0.37 14.80 -7.40
N ALA A 5 0.45 14.81 -6.08
CA ALA A 5 0.23 13.65 -5.22
C ALA A 5 -0.95 13.92 -4.29
N ILE A 6 -1.58 12.85 -3.80
CA ILE A 6 -2.71 12.97 -2.87
C ILE A 6 -2.26 13.72 -1.61
N LEU A 7 -3.05 14.73 -1.22
CA LEU A 7 -2.81 15.59 -0.06
C LEU A 7 -3.64 15.16 1.16
N PRO A 8 -3.24 15.53 2.40
CA PRO A 8 -4.03 15.30 3.61
C PRO A 8 -5.50 15.70 3.50
N ALA A 9 -5.79 16.86 2.90
CA ALA A 9 -7.15 17.35 2.71
C ALA A 9 -8.01 16.51 1.75
N GLN A 10 -7.39 15.64 0.96
CA GLN A 10 -8.05 14.78 -0.03
C GLN A 10 -8.17 13.32 0.44
N LEU A 11 -7.72 13.01 1.65
CA LEU A 11 -7.77 11.69 2.26
C LEU A 11 -8.86 11.68 3.33
N ALA A 12 -9.79 10.74 3.23
CA ALA A 12 -10.70 10.41 4.33
C ALA A 12 -10.10 9.31 5.21
N VAL A 13 -10.33 9.39 6.51
CA VAL A 13 -9.88 8.40 7.50
C VAL A 13 -11.11 7.75 8.10
N VAL A 14 -11.27 6.44 7.87
CA VAL A 14 -12.40 5.65 8.35
C VAL A 14 -11.99 4.91 9.61
N ILE A 15 -12.73 5.16 10.68
CA ILE A 15 -12.54 4.61 12.02
C ILE A 15 -13.64 3.59 12.30
N ASN A 16 -13.26 2.43 12.85
CA ASN A 16 -14.19 1.46 13.41
C ASN A 16 -14.38 1.74 14.90
N ASP A 17 -15.55 2.26 15.29
CA ASP A 17 -15.85 2.60 16.68
C ASP A 17 -15.94 1.38 17.61
N ASP A 18 -16.12 0.17 17.05
CA ASP A 18 -16.11 -1.08 17.83
C ASP A 18 -14.68 -1.58 18.11
N ASP A 19 -13.65 -0.85 17.66
CA ASP A 19 -12.23 -1.17 17.88
C ASP A 19 -11.51 0.01 18.55
N PRO A 20 -11.24 -0.04 19.87
CA PRO A 20 -10.60 1.07 20.60
C PRO A 20 -9.25 1.49 19.99
N ASN A 21 -8.48 0.54 19.46
CA ASN A 21 -7.22 0.84 18.78
C ASN A 21 -7.44 1.64 17.49
N SER A 22 -8.52 1.35 16.76
CA SER A 22 -8.90 2.10 15.55
C SER A 22 -9.22 3.55 15.87
N VAL A 23 -9.99 3.78 16.94
CA VAL A 23 -10.36 5.12 17.41
C VAL A 23 -9.11 5.91 17.80
N GLU A 24 -8.23 5.33 18.63
CA GLU A 24 -7.02 6.02 19.06
C GLU A 24 -6.06 6.29 17.90
N LEU A 25 -5.83 5.31 17.02
CA LEU A 25 -4.92 5.47 15.88
C LEU A 25 -5.50 6.42 14.82
N GLY A 26 -6.81 6.44 14.62
CA GLY A 26 -7.47 7.36 13.71
C GLY A 26 -7.28 8.82 14.14
N GLU A 27 -7.50 9.12 15.42
CA GLU A 27 -7.26 10.45 15.97
C GLU A 27 -5.78 10.82 15.96
N TYR A 28 -4.90 9.88 16.31
CA TYR A 28 -3.46 10.10 16.23
C TYR A 28 -3.02 10.39 14.79
N TYR A 29 -3.50 9.63 13.80
CA TYR A 29 -3.20 9.85 12.39
C TYR A 29 -3.68 11.23 11.92
N ARG A 30 -4.90 11.61 12.31
CA ARG A 30 -5.47 12.93 12.00
C ARG A 30 -4.55 14.06 12.46
N GLN A 31 -4.06 13.98 13.70
CA GLN A 31 -3.17 14.98 14.27
C GLN A 31 -1.81 15.00 13.56
N GLN A 32 -1.19 13.83 13.34
CA GLN A 32 0.15 13.73 12.75
C GLN A 32 0.20 14.15 11.27
N ARG A 33 -0.88 13.89 10.52
CA ARG A 33 -0.96 14.22 9.08
C ARG A 33 -1.72 15.52 8.79
N GLY A 34 -2.31 16.16 9.80
CA GLY A 34 -3.15 17.33 9.61
C GLY A 34 -4.39 17.02 8.75
N ILE A 35 -5.00 15.85 8.95
CA ILE A 35 -6.24 15.49 8.27
C ILE A 35 -7.37 16.41 8.78
N PRO A 36 -8.17 17.04 7.91
CA PRO A 36 -9.31 17.85 8.34
C PRO A 36 -10.29 17.04 9.18
N ALA A 37 -10.90 17.64 10.21
CA ALA A 37 -11.90 16.97 11.04
C ALA A 37 -13.10 16.47 10.24
N GLY A 38 -13.51 17.19 9.18
CA GLY A 38 -14.58 16.77 8.27
C GLY A 38 -14.25 15.55 7.41
N ASN A 39 -12.98 15.13 7.36
CA ASN A 39 -12.54 13.95 6.62
C ASN A 39 -12.53 12.68 7.50
N MET A 40 -12.93 12.77 8.77
CA MET A 40 -13.02 11.64 9.68
C MET A 40 -14.39 10.98 9.55
N VAL A 41 -14.41 9.69 9.23
CA VAL A 41 -15.63 8.90 9.00
C VAL A 41 -15.69 7.78 10.02
N HIS A 42 -16.79 7.69 10.76
CA HIS A 42 -17.00 6.68 11.78
C HIS A 42 -17.99 5.61 11.31
N VAL A 43 -17.59 4.34 11.44
CA VAL A 43 -18.39 3.15 11.14
C VAL A 43 -18.32 2.16 12.30
N ARG A 44 -19.17 1.14 12.27
CA ARG A 44 -19.17 0.05 13.27
C ARG A 44 -19.06 -1.29 12.58
N ILE A 45 -18.05 -2.07 12.95
CA ILE A 45 -17.79 -3.41 12.42
C ILE A 45 -17.61 -4.37 13.60
N PRO A 46 -18.72 -4.89 14.16
CA PRO A 46 -18.66 -5.73 15.35
C PRO A 46 -17.94 -7.04 15.06
N GLY A 47 -17.17 -7.51 16.05
CA GLY A 47 -16.46 -8.79 15.99
C GLY A 47 -15.26 -8.85 15.05
N LYS A 48 -14.94 -7.76 14.32
CA LYS A 48 -13.75 -7.63 13.45
C LYS A 48 -13.52 -8.87 12.57
N PRO A 49 -14.54 -9.31 11.79
CA PRO A 49 -14.43 -10.52 11.00
C PRO A 49 -13.27 -10.37 10.00
N ARG A 50 -12.52 -11.45 9.73
CA ARG A 50 -11.45 -11.44 8.71
C ARG A 50 -11.97 -11.02 7.33
N LYS A 51 -13.21 -11.41 7.04
CA LYS A 51 -13.85 -11.29 5.74
C LYS A 51 -15.31 -10.87 5.88
N LEU A 52 -15.75 -9.94 5.03
CA LEU A 52 -17.16 -9.59 4.86
C LEU A 52 -17.80 -10.38 3.70
N GLY A 53 -19.10 -10.65 3.80
CA GLY A 53 -19.91 -11.02 2.63
C GLY A 53 -20.32 -9.80 1.80
N ALA A 54 -20.79 -10.03 0.56
CA ALA A 54 -21.18 -8.95 -0.35
C ALA A 54 -22.21 -7.97 0.22
N ALA A 55 -23.22 -8.45 0.96
CA ALA A 55 -24.25 -7.60 1.56
C ALA A 55 -23.68 -6.69 2.67
N GLN A 56 -22.88 -7.25 3.57
CA GLN A 56 -22.22 -6.50 4.65
C GLN A 56 -21.27 -5.45 4.10
N PHE A 57 -20.50 -5.82 3.06
CA PHE A 57 -19.60 -4.89 2.40
C PHE A 57 -20.35 -3.77 1.67
N ARG A 58 -21.46 -4.07 1.00
CA ARG A 58 -22.30 -3.06 0.34
C ARG A 58 -22.79 -2.02 1.35
N GLN A 59 -23.33 -2.46 2.48
CA GLN A 59 -23.77 -1.56 3.56
C GLN A 59 -22.60 -0.70 4.07
N LEU A 60 -21.46 -1.32 4.39
CA LEU A 60 -20.28 -0.60 4.86
C LEU A 60 -19.82 0.46 3.84
N LYS A 61 -19.79 0.11 2.55
CA LYS A 61 -19.38 1.03 1.49
C LYS A 61 -20.36 2.20 1.35
N GLU A 62 -21.67 1.93 1.37
CA GLU A 62 -22.71 2.96 1.33
C GLU A 62 -22.61 3.92 2.53
N ASP A 63 -22.40 3.38 3.73
CA ASP A 63 -22.25 4.17 4.96
C ASP A 63 -21.03 5.09 4.94
N ILE A 64 -19.91 4.63 4.36
CA ILE A 64 -18.70 5.43 4.14
C ILE A 64 -18.97 6.49 3.07
N ASP A 65 -19.41 6.08 1.89
CA ASP A 65 -19.54 6.96 0.71
C ASP A 65 -20.55 8.09 0.94
N ALA A 66 -21.61 7.86 1.73
CA ALA A 66 -22.59 8.88 2.11
C ALA A 66 -21.98 10.06 2.90
N ARG A 67 -20.77 9.90 3.45
CA ARG A 67 -20.06 10.91 4.27
C ARG A 67 -18.85 11.52 3.56
N LEU A 68 -18.60 11.15 2.30
CA LEU A 68 -17.46 11.63 1.54
C LEU A 68 -17.85 12.73 0.55
N GLY A 69 -17.20 13.89 0.66
CA GLY A 69 -17.31 14.95 -0.32
C GLY A 69 -16.62 14.65 -1.66
N PRO A 70 -16.86 15.49 -2.70
CA PRO A 70 -16.24 15.35 -4.01
C PRO A 70 -14.72 15.62 -4.02
N GLU A 71 -14.19 16.30 -3.00
CA GLU A 71 -12.77 16.57 -2.80
C GLU A 71 -11.98 15.33 -2.38
N ILE A 72 -12.64 14.34 -1.76
CA ILE A 72 -12.00 13.12 -1.26
C ILE A 72 -11.61 12.20 -2.43
N GLN A 73 -10.29 12.01 -2.58
CA GLN A 73 -9.68 11.20 -3.62
C GLN A 73 -9.26 9.81 -3.14
N ALA A 74 -9.12 9.62 -1.82
CA ALA A 74 -8.66 8.38 -1.22
C ALA A 74 -9.27 8.14 0.15
N VAL A 75 -9.20 6.89 0.59
CA VAL A 75 -9.71 6.41 1.87
C VAL A 75 -8.64 5.60 2.59
N LEU A 76 -8.33 5.99 3.81
CA LEU A 76 -7.56 5.19 4.75
C LEU A 76 -8.52 4.50 5.72
N MET A 77 -8.47 3.18 5.77
CA MET A 77 -9.26 2.36 6.67
C MET A 77 -8.40 1.99 7.88
N VAL A 78 -8.74 2.45 9.09
CA VAL A 78 -7.89 2.25 10.28
C VAL A 78 -8.33 1.00 11.04
N TRP A 79 -8.00 -0.18 10.54
CA TRP A 79 -8.18 -1.46 11.23
C TRP A 79 -7.33 -2.53 10.56
N THR A 80 -7.12 -3.67 11.23
CA THR A 80 -6.51 -4.84 10.58
C THR A 80 -7.56 -5.74 9.90
N ALA A 81 -8.69 -6.02 10.57
CA ALA A 81 -9.79 -6.83 10.04
C ALA A 81 -11.12 -6.07 10.09
N PRO A 82 -11.95 -6.13 9.04
CA PRO A 82 -11.84 -6.98 7.84
C PRO A 82 -10.80 -6.52 6.82
N TYR A 83 -10.09 -7.48 6.23
CA TYR A 83 -9.14 -7.26 5.12
C TYR A 83 -9.61 -7.86 3.78
N ALA A 84 -10.67 -8.67 3.80
CA ALA A 84 -11.24 -9.31 2.63
C ALA A 84 -12.76 -9.08 2.50
N VAL A 85 -13.24 -9.12 1.27
CA VAL A 85 -14.66 -9.21 0.91
C VAL A 85 -14.79 -10.38 -0.05
N GLU A 86 -15.42 -11.47 0.40
CA GLU A 86 -15.38 -12.74 -0.33
C GLU A 86 -13.92 -13.17 -0.63
N CYS A 87 -13.53 -13.23 -1.90
CA CYS A 87 -12.15 -13.49 -2.32
C CYS A 87 -11.34 -12.23 -2.69
N ASN A 88 -11.98 -11.05 -2.69
CA ASN A 88 -11.39 -9.78 -3.07
C ASN A 88 -10.75 -9.13 -1.82
N GLY A 89 -9.65 -8.37 -2.00
CA GLY A 89 -9.15 -7.54 -0.91
C GLY A 89 -10.10 -6.38 -0.64
N ILE A 90 -10.33 -6.00 0.63
CA ILE A 90 -11.32 -4.96 0.96
C ILE A 90 -10.98 -3.61 0.31
N THR A 91 -9.69 -3.26 0.24
CA THR A 91 -9.22 -2.03 -0.40
C THR A 91 -9.48 -2.06 -1.91
N ALA A 92 -9.34 -3.24 -2.53
CA ALA A 92 -9.63 -3.42 -3.94
C ALA A 92 -11.13 -3.37 -4.23
N ALA A 93 -11.94 -4.09 -3.45
CA ALA A 93 -13.39 -4.07 -3.57
C ALA A 93 -13.98 -2.67 -3.35
N TYR A 94 -13.44 -1.89 -2.40
CA TYR A 94 -13.89 -0.51 -2.16
C TYR A 94 -13.57 0.43 -3.33
N THR A 95 -12.37 0.31 -3.90
CA THR A 95 -11.87 1.19 -4.96
C THR A 95 -12.47 0.85 -6.33
N LEU A 96 -12.61 -0.43 -6.66
CA LEU A 96 -12.96 -0.92 -8.01
C LEU A 96 -14.36 -1.54 -8.10
N GLY A 97 -15.03 -1.74 -6.97
CA GLY A 97 -16.20 -2.59 -6.87
C GLY A 97 -15.84 -4.06 -6.63
N LEU A 98 -16.77 -4.80 -6.03
CA LEU A 98 -16.61 -6.23 -5.76
C LEU A 98 -16.71 -7.04 -7.06
N ASP A 99 -15.70 -7.87 -7.35
CA ASP A 99 -15.74 -8.83 -8.45
C ASP A 99 -16.03 -10.26 -7.93
N SER A 100 -17.31 -10.56 -7.71
CA SER A 100 -17.72 -11.89 -7.24
C SER A 100 -17.49 -13.00 -8.29
N ALA A 101 -17.44 -12.66 -9.58
CA ALA A 101 -17.19 -13.64 -10.64
C ALA A 101 -15.76 -14.22 -10.54
N LEU A 102 -14.80 -13.40 -10.11
CA LEU A 102 -13.43 -13.85 -9.84
C LEU A 102 -13.37 -14.90 -8.72
N CYS A 103 -14.32 -14.89 -7.77
CA CYS A 103 -14.35 -15.83 -6.66
C CYS A 103 -14.72 -17.26 -7.07
N ALA A 104 -15.36 -17.44 -8.22
CA ALA A 104 -15.62 -18.78 -8.76
C ALA A 104 -14.34 -19.49 -9.24
N LYS A 105 -13.36 -18.72 -9.74
CA LYS A 105 -12.06 -19.22 -10.22
C LYS A 105 -10.96 -18.21 -9.94
N THR A 106 -10.43 -18.22 -8.72
CA THR A 106 -9.47 -17.20 -8.23
C THR A 106 -8.15 -17.16 -9.01
N CYS A 107 -7.80 -18.24 -9.71
CA CYS A 107 -6.65 -18.34 -10.61
C CYS A 107 -6.93 -17.88 -12.06
N GLN A 108 -8.05 -17.22 -12.35
CA GLN A 108 -8.26 -16.62 -13.68
C GLN A 108 -7.62 -15.23 -13.77
N PRO A 109 -7.39 -14.73 -15.01
CA PRO A 109 -7.09 -13.32 -15.24
C PRO A 109 -8.08 -12.40 -14.53
N GLY A 110 -7.55 -11.37 -13.87
CA GLY A 110 -8.37 -10.30 -13.30
C GLY A 110 -8.63 -9.18 -14.32
N LYS A 111 -9.39 -8.17 -13.91
CA LYS A 111 -9.64 -6.98 -14.73
C LYS A 111 -8.50 -5.98 -14.60
N PRO A 112 -8.00 -5.39 -15.70
CA PRO A 112 -7.02 -4.31 -15.64
C PRO A 112 -7.59 -3.08 -14.93
N SER A 113 -6.81 -2.50 -14.02
CA SER A 113 -7.11 -1.21 -13.39
C SER A 113 -6.77 -0.06 -14.33
N ALA A 114 -7.70 0.87 -14.53
CA ALA A 114 -7.44 2.10 -15.30
C ALA A 114 -6.37 3.00 -14.64
N TYR A 115 -6.09 2.79 -13.35
CA TYR A 115 -5.02 3.51 -12.64
C TYR A 115 -3.65 2.85 -12.80
N PHE A 116 -3.58 1.61 -13.31
CA PHE A 116 -2.30 0.93 -13.52
C PHE A 116 -1.42 1.73 -14.47
N ASN A 117 -0.23 2.08 -13.97
CA ASN A 117 0.77 2.86 -14.65
C ASN A 117 0.31 4.22 -15.20
N ALA A 118 -0.85 4.72 -14.73
CA ALA A 118 -1.40 5.98 -15.18
C ALA A 118 -0.49 7.15 -14.78
N ALA A 119 -0.39 8.15 -15.64
CA ALA A 119 0.49 9.31 -15.44
C ALA A 119 -0.22 10.61 -15.86
N GLY A 120 0.34 11.73 -15.41
CA GLY A 120 -0.19 13.06 -15.69
C GLY A 120 -0.92 13.68 -14.50
N PRO A 121 -1.16 15.00 -14.54
CA PRO A 121 -1.62 15.77 -13.39
C PRO A 121 -3.03 15.37 -12.92
N ALA A 122 -3.89 14.87 -13.83
CA ALA A 122 -5.21 14.38 -13.47
C ALA A 122 -5.16 13.17 -12.54
N MET A 123 -4.08 12.36 -12.60
CA MET A 123 -3.95 11.14 -11.79
C MET A 123 -3.64 11.41 -10.32
N ALA A 124 -3.36 12.67 -9.96
CA ALA A 124 -3.33 13.17 -8.59
C ALA A 124 -4.73 13.27 -7.96
N ARG A 125 -5.78 13.19 -8.78
CA ARG A 125 -7.19 13.26 -8.40
C ARG A 125 -7.95 12.07 -9.00
N PRO A 126 -7.63 10.83 -8.58
CA PRO A 126 -8.18 9.62 -9.17
C PRO A 126 -9.71 9.53 -9.07
N PHE A 127 -10.34 10.09 -8.04
CA PHE A 127 -11.79 10.09 -7.94
C PHE A 127 -12.40 11.04 -8.97
N SER A 128 -11.90 12.26 -9.06
CA SER A 128 -12.39 13.22 -10.05
C SER A 128 -12.10 12.80 -11.49
N ALA A 129 -10.98 12.12 -11.75
CA ALA A 129 -10.56 11.74 -13.09
C ALA A 129 -11.11 10.39 -13.57
N LEU A 130 -11.28 9.42 -12.67
CA LEU A 130 -11.61 8.03 -13.00
C LEU A 130 -12.78 7.46 -12.18
N GLY A 131 -13.33 8.22 -11.23
CA GLY A 131 -14.31 7.70 -10.27
C GLY A 131 -13.71 6.75 -9.22
N LEU A 132 -12.38 6.71 -9.08
CA LEU A 132 -11.68 5.78 -8.19
C LEU A 132 -11.26 6.46 -6.88
N ARG A 133 -11.86 6.07 -5.75
CA ARG A 133 -11.33 6.41 -4.42
C ARG A 133 -10.35 5.33 -3.98
N LEU A 134 -9.05 5.61 -4.12
CA LEU A 134 -8.00 4.65 -3.78
C LEU A 134 -8.04 4.34 -2.28
N ALA A 135 -8.04 3.06 -1.91
CA ALA A 135 -8.09 2.63 -0.52
C ALA A 135 -6.79 1.94 -0.05
N MET A 136 -6.49 2.10 1.24
CA MET A 136 -5.43 1.38 1.96
C MET A 136 -5.88 1.12 3.41
N LEU A 137 -5.44 0.00 4.00
CA LEU A 137 -5.61 -0.29 5.41
C LEU A 137 -4.41 0.17 6.22
N LEU A 138 -4.67 0.77 7.38
CA LEU A 138 -3.68 0.97 8.43
C LEU A 138 -3.95 -0.06 9.54
N PRO A 139 -3.12 -1.11 9.67
CA PRO A 139 -3.32 -2.13 10.70
C PRO A 139 -3.32 -1.53 12.12
N ALA A 140 -4.20 -2.07 12.97
CA ALA A 140 -4.54 -1.49 14.27
C ALA A 140 -4.53 -2.51 15.42
N ASP A 141 -3.89 -3.67 15.28
CA ASP A 141 -3.85 -4.67 16.36
C ASP A 141 -3.04 -4.20 17.59
N SER A 142 -2.13 -3.25 17.38
CA SER A 142 -1.36 -2.60 18.44
C SER A 142 -1.28 -1.10 18.18
N VAL A 143 -1.68 -0.30 19.17
CA VAL A 143 -1.55 1.16 19.15
C VAL A 143 -0.08 1.57 19.03
N GLU A 144 0.83 0.87 19.73
CA GLU A 144 2.26 1.17 19.68
C GLU A 144 2.81 0.97 18.26
N GLN A 145 2.55 -0.20 17.66
CA GLN A 145 3.01 -0.50 16.30
C GLN A 145 2.35 0.43 15.27
N GLY A 146 1.07 0.75 15.45
CA GLY A 146 0.35 1.71 14.61
C GLY A 146 0.96 3.11 14.68
N LYS A 147 1.26 3.63 15.88
CA LYS A 147 1.93 4.93 16.06
C LYS A 147 3.33 4.93 15.44
N ALA A 148 4.09 3.85 15.58
CA ALA A 148 5.41 3.69 14.96
C ALA A 148 5.32 3.69 13.42
N LEU A 149 4.33 3.00 12.85
CA LEU A 149 4.03 3.00 11.41
C LEU A 149 3.66 4.39 10.88
N ILE A 150 2.79 5.11 11.60
CA ILE A 150 2.43 6.48 11.24
C ILE A 150 3.67 7.39 11.32
N GLY A 151 4.45 7.28 12.40
CA GLY A 151 5.65 8.08 12.63
C GLY A 151 6.67 7.92 11.51
N ARG A 152 6.95 6.69 11.06
CA ARG A 152 7.89 6.48 9.94
C ARG A 152 7.33 6.99 8.60
N GLY A 153 6.02 6.92 8.37
CA GLY A 153 5.39 7.53 7.21
C GLY A 153 5.54 9.05 7.21
N VAL A 154 5.32 9.71 8.36
CA VAL A 154 5.53 11.16 8.53
C VAL A 154 7.00 11.53 8.31
N ALA A 155 7.92 10.76 8.88
CA ALA A 155 9.35 10.98 8.76
C ALA A 155 9.89 10.85 7.31
N SER A 156 9.16 10.19 6.40
CA SER A 156 9.58 10.02 5.01
C SER A 156 9.78 11.34 4.26
N GLY A 157 9.03 12.40 4.61
CA GLY A 157 9.04 13.67 3.88
C GLY A 157 10.21 14.61 4.19
N PHE A 158 11.05 14.32 5.19
CA PHE A 158 12.07 15.27 5.65
C PHE A 158 13.32 15.29 4.76
N ARG A 159 13.92 14.13 4.50
CA ARG A 159 15.12 14.01 3.66
C ARG A 159 15.32 12.56 3.27
N VAL A 160 15.52 12.30 1.98
CA VAL A 160 15.96 10.97 1.53
C VAL A 160 17.47 10.85 1.73
N PRO A 161 17.94 9.90 2.57
CA PRO A 161 19.35 9.55 2.66
C PRO A 161 19.78 8.75 1.41
N ALA A 162 21.04 8.31 1.37
CA ALA A 162 21.41 7.27 0.41
C ALA A 162 20.58 6.01 0.72
N ALA A 163 20.05 5.37 -0.32
CA ALA A 163 19.10 4.28 -0.20
C ALA A 163 19.38 3.15 -1.20
N GLY A 164 18.92 1.95 -0.87
CA GLY A 164 18.94 0.76 -1.70
C GLY A 164 17.54 0.33 -2.13
N ALA A 165 17.41 -0.12 -3.38
CA ALA A 165 16.25 -0.85 -3.89
C ALA A 165 16.68 -2.29 -4.20
N TYR A 166 16.16 -3.26 -3.45
CA TYR A 166 16.58 -4.65 -3.47
C TYR A 166 15.54 -5.52 -4.18
N TYR A 167 16.00 -6.27 -5.18
CA TYR A 167 15.18 -7.20 -5.95
C TYR A 167 15.84 -8.57 -5.94
N LEU A 168 15.16 -9.56 -5.36
CA LEU A 168 15.67 -10.92 -5.26
C LEU A 168 15.01 -11.85 -6.27
N GLU A 169 15.85 -12.55 -7.04
CA GLU A 169 15.48 -13.75 -7.79
C GLU A 169 15.77 -14.96 -6.89
N THR A 170 14.71 -15.65 -6.45
CA THR A 170 14.81 -16.69 -5.42
C THR A 170 14.88 -18.08 -6.04
N SER A 171 15.09 -19.11 -5.22
CA SER A 171 15.01 -20.52 -5.60
C SER A 171 13.58 -20.96 -5.94
N GLU A 172 12.56 -20.19 -5.54
CA GLU A 172 11.16 -20.51 -5.76
C GLU A 172 10.68 -20.07 -7.15
N ALA A 173 11.11 -20.79 -8.17
CA ALA A 173 10.93 -20.44 -9.58
C ALA A 173 9.49 -20.07 -9.97
N GLN A 174 8.47 -20.71 -9.38
CA GLN A 174 7.07 -20.39 -9.66
C GLN A 174 6.67 -18.98 -9.20
N ARG A 175 7.31 -18.43 -8.16
CA ARG A 175 7.06 -17.08 -7.63
C ARG A 175 7.93 -16.00 -8.25
N ASN A 176 8.86 -16.37 -9.14
CA ASN A 176 9.73 -15.45 -9.85
C ASN A 176 9.10 -14.79 -11.10
N SER A 177 7.76 -14.82 -11.24
CA SER A 177 7.08 -14.26 -12.42
C SER A 177 7.28 -12.75 -12.60
N ARG A 178 7.71 -12.03 -11.55
CA ARG A 178 8.11 -10.61 -11.63
C ARG A 178 9.58 -10.36 -11.98
N VAL A 179 10.45 -11.37 -11.92
CA VAL A 179 11.90 -11.25 -12.16
C VAL A 179 12.23 -10.63 -13.53
N PRO A 180 11.56 -10.99 -14.64
CA PRO A 180 11.82 -10.36 -15.94
C PRO A 180 11.62 -8.85 -15.96
N TYR A 181 10.85 -8.31 -15.01
CA TYR A 181 10.51 -6.89 -14.92
C TYR A 181 11.35 -6.11 -13.91
N TYR A 182 12.27 -6.78 -13.19
CA TYR A 182 13.14 -6.10 -12.24
C TYR A 182 13.99 -5.02 -12.93
N PRO A 183 14.08 -3.80 -12.35
CA PRO A 183 14.97 -2.77 -12.85
C PRO A 183 16.41 -3.27 -12.96
N ARG A 184 17.15 -2.72 -13.94
CA ARG A 184 18.58 -3.01 -14.07
C ARG A 184 19.34 -2.52 -12.83
N ALA A 185 20.26 -3.33 -12.34
CA ALA A 185 21.16 -2.92 -11.26
C ALA A 185 21.99 -1.70 -11.69
N GLY A 186 22.24 -0.79 -10.75
CA GLY A 186 22.96 0.45 -11.04
C GLY A 186 22.63 1.59 -10.09
N VAL A 187 23.36 2.69 -10.21
CA VAL A 187 23.22 3.88 -9.36
C VAL A 187 22.36 4.93 -10.05
N LEU A 188 21.31 5.39 -9.36
CA LEU A 188 20.50 6.55 -9.72
C LEU A 188 20.93 7.76 -8.88
N ALA A 189 22.05 8.38 -9.25
CA ALA A 189 22.69 9.45 -8.46
C ALA A 189 21.73 10.62 -8.15
N GLN A 190 20.92 11.04 -9.12
CA GLN A 190 19.93 12.12 -8.95
C GLN A 190 18.79 11.80 -7.96
N ARG A 191 18.68 10.54 -7.54
CA ARG A 191 17.72 10.07 -6.54
C ARG A 191 18.40 9.49 -5.31
N LYS A 192 19.74 9.52 -5.22
CA LYS A 192 20.52 8.89 -4.14
C LYS A 192 20.14 7.43 -3.89
N LEU A 193 19.77 6.71 -4.95
CA LEU A 193 19.30 5.33 -4.87
C LEU A 193 20.25 4.41 -5.64
N THR A 194 20.61 3.27 -5.05
CA THR A 194 21.28 2.16 -5.75
C THR A 194 20.30 1.01 -5.92
N ILE A 195 20.21 0.48 -7.14
CA ILE A 195 19.39 -0.69 -7.46
C ILE A 195 20.28 -1.94 -7.35
N HIS A 196 19.88 -2.86 -6.49
CA HIS A 196 20.51 -4.16 -6.28
C HIS A 196 19.60 -5.26 -6.83
N ARG A 197 20.12 -6.07 -7.75
CA ARG A 197 19.50 -7.32 -8.17
C ARG A 197 20.41 -8.47 -7.74
N GLN A 198 19.87 -9.42 -7.00
CA GLN A 198 20.66 -10.52 -6.44
C GLN A 198 19.90 -11.85 -6.62
N LYS A 199 20.66 -12.95 -6.76
CA LYS A 199 20.10 -14.30 -6.68
C LYS A 199 20.29 -14.81 -5.27
N ALA A 200 19.24 -14.75 -4.46
CA ALA A 200 19.27 -15.14 -3.06
C ALA A 200 17.84 -15.33 -2.56
N ASP A 201 17.67 -16.20 -1.57
CA ASP A 201 16.37 -16.44 -0.94
C ASP A 201 16.05 -15.43 0.17
N ALA A 202 17.07 -14.79 0.74
CA ALA A 202 16.91 -13.76 1.75
C ALA A 202 17.94 -12.64 1.58
N LEU A 203 17.53 -11.44 1.98
CA LEU A 203 18.42 -10.30 2.20
C LEU A 203 18.84 -10.31 3.67
N GLU A 204 20.09 -9.99 3.96
CA GLU A 204 20.62 -10.00 5.32
C GLU A 204 21.42 -8.72 5.59
N GLY A 205 21.22 -8.11 6.75
CA GLY A 205 22.05 -7.02 7.26
C GLY A 205 21.97 -5.70 6.47
N ALA A 206 21.11 -5.57 5.45
CA ALA A 206 20.93 -4.32 4.71
C ALA A 206 20.23 -3.27 5.58
N ARG A 207 20.71 -2.01 5.55
CA ARG A 207 20.31 -0.96 6.51
C ARG A 207 19.70 0.29 5.87
N ASP A 208 19.69 0.34 4.55
CA ASP A 208 19.34 1.50 3.72
C ASP A 208 18.16 1.18 2.80
N ILE A 209 17.30 0.23 3.18
CA ILE A 209 16.25 -0.29 2.31
C ILE A 209 15.16 0.76 2.11
N MET A 210 14.95 1.17 0.85
CA MET A 210 13.79 1.96 0.43
C MET A 210 12.79 1.12 -0.37
N LEU A 211 13.27 0.15 -1.15
CA LEU A 211 12.41 -0.85 -1.80
C LEU A 211 12.95 -2.25 -1.54
N TYR A 212 12.08 -3.21 -1.26
CA TYR A 212 12.45 -4.63 -1.24
C TYR A 212 11.34 -5.50 -1.85
N GLN A 213 11.65 -6.20 -2.95
CA GLN A 213 10.75 -7.16 -3.58
C GLN A 213 11.42 -8.52 -3.77
N THR A 214 10.68 -9.57 -3.44
CA THR A 214 11.14 -10.97 -3.52
C THR A 214 10.00 -11.93 -3.92
N GLY A 215 10.35 -13.19 -4.15
CA GLY A 215 9.47 -14.29 -4.52
C GLY A 215 9.50 -15.46 -3.53
N MET A 216 9.78 -15.25 -2.24
CA MET A 216 9.67 -16.31 -1.23
C MET A 216 8.26 -16.42 -0.66
N ALA A 217 7.84 -17.63 -0.29
CA ALA A 217 6.65 -17.88 0.53
C ALA A 217 6.74 -17.29 1.94
N LYS A 218 7.94 -17.36 2.52
CA LYS A 218 8.32 -16.83 3.82
C LYS A 218 9.69 -16.20 3.67
N VAL A 219 9.81 -14.94 4.06
CA VAL A 219 11.05 -14.18 3.94
C VAL A 219 11.80 -14.25 5.26
N ASP A 220 12.96 -14.88 5.25
CA ASP A 220 13.81 -14.98 6.43
C ASP A 220 14.61 -13.69 6.66
N LYS A 221 15.20 -13.58 7.86
CA LYS A 221 16.18 -12.54 8.26
C LYS A 221 15.66 -11.10 8.28
N LEU A 222 14.33 -10.90 8.32
CA LEU A 222 13.72 -9.57 8.39
C LEU A 222 14.17 -8.77 9.62
N ASP A 223 14.46 -9.46 10.73
CA ASP A 223 14.98 -8.91 11.98
C ASP A 223 16.41 -8.34 11.85
N THR A 224 17.14 -8.71 10.80
CA THR A 224 18.48 -8.19 10.51
C THR A 224 18.46 -6.89 9.69
N LEU A 225 17.30 -6.53 9.13
CA LEU A 225 17.16 -5.44 8.18
C LEU A 225 16.88 -4.11 8.86
N ALA A 226 17.24 -3.01 8.22
CA ALA A 226 16.72 -1.69 8.56
C ALA A 226 16.12 -1.01 7.33
N PHE A 227 14.84 -0.66 7.45
CA PHE A 227 14.08 0.05 6.45
C PHE A 227 14.13 1.56 6.72
N LEU A 228 14.28 2.33 5.66
CA LEU A 228 14.23 3.79 5.74
C LEU A 228 12.77 4.27 5.89
N PRO A 229 12.54 5.44 6.51
CA PRO A 229 11.23 6.09 6.50
C PRO A 229 10.68 6.24 5.07
N GLY A 230 9.49 5.71 4.81
CA GLY A 230 8.89 5.62 3.48
C GLY A 230 9.19 4.32 2.72
N ALA A 231 9.98 3.39 3.25
CA ALA A 231 10.30 2.17 2.49
C ALA A 231 9.06 1.35 2.13
N LEU A 232 9.04 0.75 0.95
CA LEU A 232 7.98 -0.15 0.50
C LEU A 232 8.56 -1.56 0.34
N ALA A 233 7.84 -2.58 0.82
CA ALA A 233 8.30 -3.95 0.69
C ALA A 233 7.16 -4.93 0.48
N ASP A 234 7.34 -5.89 -0.41
CA ASP A 234 6.36 -6.94 -0.66
C ASP A 234 7.01 -8.22 -1.20
N HIS A 235 6.23 -9.29 -1.22
CA HIS A 235 6.65 -10.58 -1.75
C HIS A 235 5.55 -11.17 -2.61
N LEU A 236 5.96 -11.85 -3.68
CA LEU A 236 5.03 -12.56 -4.53
C LEU A 236 4.77 -13.92 -3.91
N THR A 237 3.72 -14.02 -3.10
CA THR A 237 3.21 -15.31 -2.62
C THR A 237 1.69 -15.29 -2.58
N SER A 238 1.08 -16.47 -2.73
CA SER A 238 -0.35 -16.65 -2.52
C SER A 238 -0.70 -16.31 -1.08
N PHE A 239 -1.91 -15.79 -0.82
CA PHE A 239 -2.37 -15.48 0.53
C PHE A 239 -1.49 -14.53 1.36
N GLY A 240 -0.53 -13.81 0.76
CA GLY A 240 0.27 -12.81 1.50
C GLY A 240 -0.59 -11.69 2.11
N GLY A 241 -1.81 -11.51 1.63
CA GLY A 241 -2.82 -10.58 2.17
C GLY A 241 -3.79 -11.21 3.16
N ASP A 242 -3.70 -12.51 3.45
CA ASP A 242 -4.43 -13.11 4.58
C ASP A 242 -3.75 -12.68 5.88
N LEU A 243 -4.15 -11.51 6.40
CA LEU A 243 -3.38 -10.82 7.44
C LEU A 243 -3.29 -11.61 8.75
N TYR A 244 -4.28 -12.45 9.05
CA TYR A 244 -4.30 -13.40 10.17
C TYR A 244 -4.13 -14.87 9.75
N GLY A 245 -3.70 -15.11 8.51
CA GLY A 245 -3.35 -16.43 8.01
C GLY A 245 -2.04 -16.93 8.60
N ALA A 246 -1.83 -18.25 8.53
CA ALA A 246 -0.62 -18.91 9.05
C ALA A 246 0.15 -19.72 7.98
N THR A 247 -0.41 -19.87 6.77
CA THR A 247 0.17 -20.71 5.72
C THR A 247 1.37 -20.03 5.06
N GLN A 248 1.13 -18.86 4.48
CA GLN A 248 2.12 -18.00 3.82
C GLN A 248 2.43 -16.81 4.72
N MET A 249 3.57 -16.15 4.51
CA MET A 249 3.93 -14.99 5.32
C MET A 249 2.91 -13.86 5.10
N SER A 250 2.32 -13.38 6.19
CA SER A 250 1.44 -12.22 6.17
C SER A 250 2.23 -10.96 5.82
N SER A 251 1.64 -10.09 5.00
CA SER A 251 2.25 -8.80 4.64
C SER A 251 2.43 -7.88 5.85
N LEU A 252 1.75 -8.15 6.97
CA LEU A 252 2.00 -7.45 8.25
C LEU A 252 3.45 -7.56 8.71
N ARG A 253 4.11 -8.69 8.43
CA ARG A 253 5.51 -8.93 8.82
C ARG A 253 6.47 -7.92 8.19
N TRP A 254 6.16 -7.36 7.01
CA TRP A 254 6.92 -6.26 6.43
C TRP A 254 6.80 -4.97 7.23
N LEU A 255 5.59 -4.66 7.72
CA LEU A 255 5.35 -3.47 8.52
C LEU A 255 6.01 -3.56 9.90
N GLU A 256 5.98 -4.76 10.50
CA GLU A 256 6.66 -5.09 11.75
C GLU A 256 8.18 -4.98 11.62
N ALA A 257 8.74 -5.40 10.48
CA ALA A 257 10.16 -5.26 10.17
C ALA A 257 10.58 -3.79 9.86
N GLY A 258 9.62 -2.89 9.64
CA GLY A 258 9.87 -1.45 9.47
C GLY A 258 9.51 -0.86 8.09
N ALA A 259 9.03 -1.65 7.13
CA ALA A 259 8.67 -1.15 5.80
C ALA A 259 7.33 -0.39 5.83
N THR A 260 7.28 0.89 5.47
CA THR A 260 6.12 1.83 5.55
C THR A 260 4.83 1.37 4.90
N ALA A 261 4.90 0.63 3.80
CA ALA A 261 3.72 0.01 3.22
C ALA A 261 4.07 -1.32 2.54
N SER A 262 3.04 -2.14 2.37
CA SER A 262 3.13 -3.46 1.77
C SER A 262 1.85 -3.82 1.02
N TYR A 263 1.89 -4.97 0.36
CA TYR A 263 0.80 -5.51 -0.44
C TYR A 263 0.82 -7.03 -0.37
N GLY A 264 -0.38 -7.63 -0.34
CA GLY A 264 -0.54 -9.06 -0.54
C GLY A 264 -1.92 -9.41 -1.08
N THR A 265 -2.06 -10.63 -1.62
CA THR A 265 -3.35 -11.13 -2.10
C THR A 265 -4.09 -11.89 -1.00
N VAL A 266 -5.38 -11.66 -0.82
CA VAL A 266 -6.20 -12.30 0.24
C VAL A 266 -6.74 -13.69 -0.15
N SER A 267 -6.61 -14.05 -1.42
CA SER A 267 -6.99 -15.35 -1.99
C SER A 267 -5.93 -15.85 -2.96
N GLU A 268 -5.98 -17.12 -3.34
CA GLU A 268 -5.03 -17.74 -4.27
C GLU A 268 -5.01 -17.00 -5.63
N PRO A 269 -3.94 -16.27 -5.96
CA PRO A 269 -3.88 -15.50 -7.19
C PRO A 269 -3.35 -16.31 -8.38
N CYS A 270 -2.73 -17.47 -8.14
CA CYS A 270 -1.74 -18.06 -9.04
C CYS A 270 -0.56 -17.09 -9.29
N ASN A 271 0.49 -17.56 -9.96
CA ASN A 271 1.72 -16.77 -10.16
C ASN A 271 1.63 -15.70 -11.28
N TYR A 272 0.44 -15.15 -11.55
CA TYR A 272 0.27 -14.06 -12.50
C TYR A 272 0.94 -12.79 -11.97
N TRP A 273 1.98 -12.32 -12.65
CA TRP A 273 2.68 -11.09 -12.25
C TRP A 273 1.73 -9.88 -12.15
N GLN A 274 0.65 -9.86 -12.95
CA GLN A 274 -0.34 -8.78 -12.99
C GLN A 274 -1.05 -8.56 -11.66
N LYS A 275 -1.16 -9.60 -10.83
CA LYS A 275 -1.81 -9.56 -9.51
C LYS A 275 -0.89 -9.07 -8.40
N PHE A 276 0.34 -8.68 -8.74
CA PHE A 276 1.35 -8.21 -7.80
C PHE A 276 1.96 -6.89 -8.25
N PRO A 277 2.56 -6.11 -7.34
CA PRO A 277 3.20 -4.84 -7.66
C PRO A 277 4.29 -5.02 -8.72
N HIS A 278 4.12 -4.39 -9.87
CA HIS A 278 5.08 -4.42 -10.95
C HIS A 278 6.33 -3.60 -10.55
N PRO A 279 7.51 -4.22 -10.47
CA PRO A 279 8.71 -3.65 -9.83
C PRO A 279 9.18 -2.33 -10.45
N THR A 280 9.30 -2.28 -11.79
CA THR A 280 9.72 -1.05 -12.49
C THR A 280 8.67 0.07 -12.42
N VAL A 281 7.38 -0.27 -12.40
CA VAL A 281 6.29 0.72 -12.34
C VAL A 281 6.22 1.32 -10.94
N LEU A 282 6.26 0.47 -9.90
CA LEU A 282 6.32 0.90 -8.50
C LEU A 282 7.50 1.86 -8.27
N LEU A 283 8.71 1.43 -8.65
CA LEU A 283 9.91 2.24 -8.46
C LEU A 283 9.81 3.58 -9.19
N ARG A 284 9.41 3.56 -10.46
CA ARG A 284 9.33 4.78 -11.28
C ARG A 284 8.39 5.82 -10.68
N HIS A 285 7.18 5.40 -10.30
CA HIS A 285 6.18 6.32 -9.74
C HIS A 285 6.61 6.83 -8.37
N TYR A 286 7.17 5.96 -7.51
CA TYR A 286 7.65 6.38 -6.21
C TYR A 286 8.79 7.39 -6.30
N LEU A 287 9.77 7.17 -7.20
CA LEU A 287 10.86 8.12 -7.46
C LEU A 287 10.43 9.42 -8.15
N ASN A 288 9.21 9.48 -8.68
CA ASN A 288 8.60 10.68 -9.26
C ASN A 288 7.73 11.46 -8.25
N GLY A 289 7.68 11.01 -6.99
CA GLY A 289 7.05 11.74 -5.89
C GLY A 289 5.61 11.34 -5.57
N ASP A 290 5.11 10.26 -6.18
CA ASP A 290 3.84 9.67 -5.78
C ASP A 290 3.89 9.20 -4.31
N THR A 291 2.76 9.24 -3.62
CA THR A 291 2.65 8.63 -2.28
C THR A 291 2.76 7.11 -2.35
N ALA A 292 2.98 6.46 -1.20
CA ALA A 292 2.97 5.00 -1.08
C ALA A 292 1.66 4.41 -1.61
N LEU A 293 0.51 5.05 -1.30
CA LEU A 293 -0.80 4.67 -1.83
C LEU A 293 -0.83 4.71 -3.36
N GLU A 294 -0.42 5.84 -3.96
CA GLU A 294 -0.48 6.03 -5.40
C GLU A 294 0.48 5.10 -6.14
N ALA A 295 1.72 4.98 -5.65
CA ALA A 295 2.75 4.14 -6.26
C ALA A 295 2.36 2.65 -6.25
N TYR A 296 1.80 2.16 -5.14
CA TYR A 296 1.29 0.79 -5.07
C TYR A 296 0.10 0.57 -6.01
N TRP A 297 -0.91 1.46 -5.98
CA TRP A 297 -2.08 1.34 -6.84
C TRP A 297 -1.75 1.43 -8.33
N LYS A 298 -0.77 2.26 -8.72
CA LYS A 298 -0.25 2.32 -10.10
C LYS A 298 0.54 1.07 -10.48
N SER A 299 1.00 0.28 -9.53
CA SER A 299 1.88 -0.87 -9.80
C SER A 299 1.15 -2.20 -9.99
N VAL A 300 -0.12 -2.34 -9.62
CA VAL A 300 -0.85 -3.61 -9.74
C VAL A 300 -1.85 -3.54 -10.89
N SER A 301 -1.70 -4.41 -11.88
CA SER A 301 -2.56 -4.42 -13.07
C SER A 301 -3.92 -5.03 -12.78
N TRP A 302 -3.96 -6.15 -12.04
CA TRP A 302 -5.18 -6.88 -11.67
C TRP A 302 -5.36 -6.92 -10.14
N PRO A 303 -5.72 -5.80 -9.50
CA PRO A 303 -5.65 -5.66 -8.05
C PRO A 303 -6.83 -6.27 -7.27
N ALA A 304 -7.85 -6.85 -7.92
CA ALA A 304 -9.09 -7.29 -7.27
C ALA A 304 -8.88 -8.17 -6.02
N GLN A 305 -7.90 -9.09 -6.04
CA GLN A 305 -7.58 -9.97 -4.92
C GLN A 305 -6.61 -9.35 -3.90
N GLY A 306 -6.10 -8.15 -4.17
CA GLY A 306 -5.06 -7.49 -3.42
C GLY A 306 -5.58 -6.64 -2.27
N VAL A 307 -4.88 -6.67 -1.15
CA VAL A 307 -5.04 -5.72 -0.05
C VAL A 307 -3.78 -4.87 0.08
N PHE A 308 -3.97 -3.56 0.11
CA PHE A 308 -2.90 -2.57 0.31
C PHE A 308 -2.87 -2.17 1.78
N ILE A 309 -1.71 -2.26 2.42
CA ILE A 309 -1.55 -1.97 3.85
C ILE A 309 -0.40 -0.99 4.10
N GLY A 310 -0.53 -0.14 5.11
CA GLY A 310 0.55 0.74 5.57
C GLY A 310 0.11 2.18 5.77
N GLU A 311 1.08 3.09 5.69
CA GLU A 311 0.86 4.52 5.80
C GLU A 311 0.77 5.14 4.38
N PRO A 312 -0.39 5.71 3.99
CA PRO A 312 -0.68 5.99 2.58
C PRO A 312 0.07 7.21 2.03
N LEU A 313 0.39 8.21 2.86
CA LEU A 313 0.89 9.51 2.41
C LEU A 313 2.43 9.63 2.40
N ALA A 314 3.14 8.55 2.71
CA ALA A 314 4.60 8.52 2.65
C ALA A 314 5.09 8.78 1.21
N ALA A 315 5.89 9.82 1.02
CA ALA A 315 6.32 10.29 -0.30
C ALA A 315 7.75 10.88 -0.24
N PRO A 316 8.76 10.05 0.05
CA PRO A 316 10.12 10.50 0.32
C PRO A 316 10.76 11.23 -0.86
N TYR A 317 10.44 10.85 -2.09
CA TYR A 317 11.00 11.47 -3.30
C TYR A 317 10.19 12.65 -3.83
N ARG A 318 9.15 13.08 -3.13
CA ARG A 318 8.38 14.26 -3.52
C ARG A 318 9.20 15.51 -3.24
N GLN A 319 9.43 16.29 -4.29
CA GLN A 319 10.04 17.62 -4.13
C GLN A 319 8.97 18.58 -3.61
N LEU A 320 9.15 19.10 -2.39
CA LEU A 320 8.39 20.25 -1.93
C LEU A 320 8.90 21.46 -2.72
N SER A 321 8.08 22.06 -3.59
CA SER A 321 8.41 23.36 -4.14
C SER A 321 8.40 24.36 -2.97
N VAL A 322 9.57 24.83 -2.57
CA VAL A 322 9.67 25.99 -1.67
C VAL A 322 9.04 27.14 -2.43
N ALA A 323 7.83 27.55 -2.02
CA ALA A 323 7.28 28.81 -2.45
C ALA A 323 8.28 29.88 -1.98
N THR A 324 9.05 30.40 -2.92
CA THR A 324 9.89 31.56 -2.64
C THR A 324 8.92 32.70 -2.42
N GLU A 325 8.60 33.02 -1.17
CA GLU A 325 8.05 34.31 -0.79
C GLU A 325 9.05 35.35 -1.31
N ARG A 326 8.77 35.90 -2.49
CA ARG A 326 9.35 37.17 -2.89
C ARG A 326 8.74 38.21 -1.97
N ARG A 327 9.43 38.49 -0.87
CA ARG A 327 9.27 39.75 -0.15
C ARG A 327 9.64 40.86 -1.12
N ASN A 328 8.63 41.58 -1.59
CA ASN A 328 8.78 42.97 -2.00
C ASN A 328 8.45 43.84 -0.80
#